data_AF-A0A2P8DF57-F1
#
_entry.id   AF-A0A2P8DF57-F1
#
_cell.length_a   1.000
_cell.length_b   1.000
_cell.length_c   1.000
_cell.angle_alpha   90.00
_cell.angle_beta   90.00
_cell.angle_gamma   90.00
#
_symmetry.space_group_name_H-M   'P 1'
#
loop_
_entity.id
_entity.type
_entity.pdbx_description
1 polymer ?
#
loop_
_entity_poly.entity_id
_entity_poly.type
_entity_poly.pdbx_seq_one_letter_code
_entity_poly.pdbx_strand_id
1 'polypeptide(L)' 'MADRPPARLDIVQVRLVGRPEHVDRVLHAITAALPAADASPHRPSRKNPAHVLVYVEVSPE' A
#
# COMPACT_ATOMS: atom_id res chain seq x y z
N MET A 1 20.44 -16.71 23.66
CA MET A 1 19.98 -15.51 22.91
C MET A 1 18.83 -15.95 22.04
N ALA A 2 17.69 -15.25 22.12
CA ALA A 2 16.43 -15.71 21.56
C ALA A 2 16.51 -15.86 20.03
N ASP A 3 16.37 -17.09 19.57
CA ASP A 3 16.01 -17.42 18.19
C ASP A 3 14.55 -16.97 18.01
N ARG A 4 14.37 -15.71 17.63
CA ARG A 4 13.05 -15.17 17.34
C ARG A 4 12.69 -15.68 15.94
N PRO A 5 11.70 -16.59 15.78
CA PRO A 5 11.25 -16.97 14.44
C PRO A 5 10.87 -15.69 13.69
N PRO A 6 11.15 -15.58 12.37
CA PRO A 6 10.76 -14.40 11.61
C PRO A 6 9.24 -14.20 11.79
N ALA A 7 8.86 -13.02 12.28
CA ALA A 7 7.46 -12.66 12.48
C ALA A 7 6.70 -12.96 11.17
N ARG A 8 5.57 -13.67 11.29
CA ARG A 8 4.79 -14.13 10.14
C ARG A 8 4.46 -12.95 9.21
N LEU A 9 4.87 -13.11 7.95
CA LEU A 9 4.64 -12.22 6.81
C LEU A 9 3.19 -12.32 6.34
N ASP A 10 2.21 -12.13 7.21
CA ASP A 10 0.81 -12.05 6.75
C ASP A 10 0.50 -10.67 6.14
N ILE A 11 1.52 -9.82 5.91
CA ILE A 11 1.37 -8.52 5.26
C ILE A 11 0.99 -8.70 3.79
N VAL A 12 -0.24 -8.31 3.44
CA VAL A 12 -0.71 -8.23 2.06
C VAL A 12 -0.29 -6.89 1.48
N GLN A 13 0.56 -6.91 0.46
CA GLN A 13 0.97 -5.70 -0.25
C GLN A 13 0.10 -5.47 -1.51
N VAL A 14 -0.66 -4.39 -1.52
CA VAL A 14 -1.49 -3.94 -2.64
C VAL A 14 -0.75 -2.86 -3.43
N ARG A 15 -0.71 -3.01 -4.76
CA ARG A 15 -0.07 -2.04 -5.65
C ARG A 15 -1.11 -1.25 -6.44
N LEU A 16 -1.24 0.04 -6.14
CA LEU A 16 -2.15 0.95 -6.83
C LEU A 16 -1.40 1.71 -7.93
N VAL A 17 -1.92 1.68 -9.16
CA VAL A 17 -1.38 2.45 -10.29
C VAL A 17 -2.52 3.08 -11.07
N GLY A 18 -2.48 4.40 -11.21
CA GLY A 18 -3.53 5.14 -11.89
C GLY A 18 -3.25 6.64 -11.88
N ARG A 19 -4.22 7.43 -12.37
CA ARG A 19 -4.16 8.89 -12.22
C ARG A 19 -4.18 9.27 -10.73
N PRO A 20 -3.49 10.34 -10.33
CA PRO A 20 -3.41 10.77 -8.93
C PRO A 20 -4.79 10.81 -8.25
N GLU A 21 -5.77 11.46 -8.88
CA GLU A 21 -7.11 11.63 -8.31
C GLU A 21 -7.86 10.32 -8.05
N HIS A 22 -7.56 9.26 -8.81
CA HIS A 22 -8.16 7.94 -8.62
C HIS A 22 -7.42 7.13 -7.57
N VAL A 23 -6.09 7.23 -7.55
CA VAL A 23 -5.26 6.55 -6.54
C VAL A 23 -5.60 7.09 -5.15
N ASP A 24 -5.76 8.40 -5.00
CA ASP A 24 -6.10 9.03 -3.71
C ASP A 24 -7.45 8.55 -3.18
N ARG A 25 -8.46 8.44 -4.07
CA ARG A 25 -9.78 7.93 -3.71
C ARG A 25 -9.73 6.47 -3.25
N VAL A 26 -9.01 5.63 -3.97
CA VAL A 26 -8.88 4.21 -3.63
C VAL A 26 -8.07 4.05 -2.34
N LEU A 27 -6.99 4.79 -2.19
CA LEU A 27 -6.17 4.79 -0.99
C LEU A 27 -7.00 5.20 0.24
N HIS A 28 -7.78 6.27 0.13
CA HIS A 28 -8.69 6.70 1.19
C HIS A 28 -9.74 5.62 1.55
N ALA A 29 -10.34 4.98 0.54
CA ALA A 29 -11.29 3.90 0.79
C ALA A 29 -10.65 2.70 1.51
N ILE A 30 -9.42 2.33 1.14
CA ILE A 30 -8.68 1.24 1.78
C ILE A 30 -8.35 1.59 3.23
N THR A 31 -7.76 2.76 3.49
CA THR A 31 -7.38 3.17 4.84
C THR A 31 -8.58 3.43 5.75
N ALA A 32 -9.73 3.84 5.18
CA ALA A 32 -10.99 3.95 5.92
C ALA A 32 -11.58 2.58 6.30
N ALA A 33 -11.49 1.59 5.41
CA ALA A 33 -11.98 0.24 5.68
C ALA A 33 -11.03 -0.58 6.56
N LEU A 34 -9.72 -0.33 6.43
CA LEU A 34 -8.64 -1.03 7.12
C LEU A 34 -7.68 0.00 7.72
N PRO A 35 -7.94 0.48 8.94
CA PRO A 35 -7.09 1.49 9.60
C PRO A 35 -5.65 1.03 9.84
N ALA A 36 -5.40 -0.29 9.87
CA ALA A 36 -4.07 -0.90 9.97
C ALA A 36 -3.29 -0.88 8.64
N ALA A 37 -3.88 -0.40 7.55
CA ALA A 37 -3.21 -0.29 6.26
C ALA A 37 -2.22 0.89 6.25
N ASP A 38 -0.95 0.61 5.98
CA ASP A 38 0.09 1.63 5.82
C ASP A 38 0.37 1.87 4.33
N ALA A 39 0.59 3.13 3.95
CA ALA A 39 0.72 3.52 2.55
C ALA A 39 2.01 4.28 2.28
N SER A 40 2.72 3.84 1.24
CA SER A 40 3.93 4.51 0.78
C SER A 40 3.61 5.88 0.14
N PRO A 41 4.57 6.83 0.11
CA PRO A 41 4.42 8.06 -0.65
C PRO A 41 4.19 7.82 -2.14
N HIS A 42 3.49 8.74 -2.81
CA HIS A 42 3.26 8.67 -4.25
C HIS A 42 4.58 8.68 -5.02
N ARG A 43 4.73 7.73 -5.93
CA ARG A 43 5.85 7.69 -6.87
C ARG A 43 5.33 7.87 -8.29
N PRO A 44 6.02 8.60 -9.17
CA PRO A 44 5.65 8.67 -10.57
C PRO A 44 5.76 7.29 -11.22
N SER A 45 4.78 6.92 -12.05
CA SER A 45 4.82 5.67 -12.80
C SER A 45 5.85 5.76 -13.92
N ARG A 46 6.72 4.75 -14.03
CA ARG A 46 7.69 4.66 -15.13
C ARG A 46 7.05 4.39 -16.49
N LYS A 47 5.85 3.81 -16.52
CA LYS A 47 5.17 3.41 -17.77
C LYS A 47 4.27 4.51 -18.34
N ASN A 48 3.73 5.38 -17.48
CA ASN A 48 2.87 6.48 -17.89
C ASN A 48 3.11 7.68 -16.96
N PRO A 49 3.63 8.82 -17.46
CA PRO A 49 3.92 9.98 -16.63
C PRO A 49 2.68 10.65 -16.03
N ALA A 50 1.49 10.41 -16.58
CA ALA A 50 0.23 10.89 -16.01
C ALA A 50 -0.25 10.06 -14.82
N HIS A 51 0.42 8.94 -14.50
CA HIS A 51 0.03 8.02 -13.43
C HIS A 51 1.02 8.04 -12.28
N VAL A 52 0.52 7.77 -11.08
CA VAL A 52 1.29 7.52 -9.88
C VAL A 52 1.17 6.06 -9.44
N LEU A 53 2.11 5.65 -8.62
CA LEU A 53 2.25 4.33 -8.02
C LEU A 53 2.29 4.50 -6.50
N VAL A 54 1.49 3.69 -5.80
CA VAL A 54 1.48 3.58 -4.33
C VAL A 54 1.46 2.11 -3.94
N TYR A 55 2.27 1.75 -2.96
CA TYR A 55 2.18 0.48 -2.26
C TYR A 55 1.41 0.68 -0.97
N VAL A 56 0.46 -0.20 -0.70
CA VAL A 56 -0.29 -0.24 0.56
C VAL A 56 -0.05 -1.60 1.20
N GLU A 57 0.44 -1.60 2.44
CA GLU A 57 0.69 -2.78 3.24
C GLU A 57 -0.46 -2.98 4.23
N VAL A 58 -1.07 -4.15 4.20
CA VAL A 58 -2.21 -4.50 5.05
C VAL A 58 -1.81 -5.69 5.90
N SER A 59 -1.73 -5.49 7.21
CA SER A 59 -1.56 -6.59 8.17
C SER A 59 -2.94 -7.11 8.59
N PRO A 60 -3.24 -8.41 8.44
CA PRO A 60 -4.40 -9.02 9.06
C PRO A 60 -4.17 -9.08 10.57
N GLU A 61 -5.21 -8.75 11.31
CA GLU A 61 -5.24 -8.75 12.78
C GLU A 61 -5.14 -10.16 13.37
#